data_AF-A0A0B4RF38-F1
#
_entry.id   AF-A0A0B4RF38-F1
#
_cell.length_a   1.000
_cell.length_b   1.000
_cell.length_c   1.000
_cell.angle_alpha   90.00
_cell.angle_beta   90.00
_cell.angle_gamma   90.00
#
_symmetry.space_group_name_H-M   'P 1'
#
loop_
_entity.id
_entity.type
_entity.pdbx_description
1 polymer ?
#
loop_
_entity_poly.entity_id
_entity_poly.type
_entity_poly.pdbx_seq_one_letter_code
_entity_poly.pdbx_strand_id
1 'polypeptide(L)'
;MFKNHISGLLIVSVLLAVVGLILLFSSASFGMSLGNSWLMSQQDGIADTSQFMMVMETYTTAFIVAGGILFAAGLLMAILTYFTALVLGDKKTEVPSEGTDSKELLADDFN
;
A
#
# COMPACT_ATOMS: atom_id res chain seq x y z
N MET A 1 14.67 -17.75 -3.04
CA MET A 1 15.08 -16.33 -2.91
C MET A 1 13.92 -15.34 -3.10
N PHE A 2 12.96 -15.56 -4.02
CA PHE A 2 11.83 -14.65 -4.31
C PHE A 2 10.78 -14.43 -3.20
N LYS A 3 10.62 -15.36 -2.24
CA LYS A 3 9.61 -15.26 -1.17
C LYS A 3 9.77 -14.01 -0.28
N ASN A 4 11.00 -13.52 -0.08
CA ASN A 4 11.29 -12.43 0.84
C ASN A 4 10.98 -11.05 0.24
N HIS A 5 11.06 -10.91 -1.09
CA HIS A 5 10.82 -9.64 -1.77
C HIS A 5 9.32 -9.34 -1.93
N ILE A 6 8.50 -10.38 -2.10
CA ILE A 6 7.03 -10.24 -2.23
C ILE A 6 6.42 -9.76 -0.90
N SER A 7 6.96 -10.21 0.23
CA SER A 7 6.55 -9.74 1.56
C SER A 7 6.85 -8.26 1.78
N GLY A 8 7.99 -7.77 1.27
CA GLY A 8 8.34 -6.35 1.35
C GLY A 8 7.37 -5.47 0.57
N LEU A 9 7.00 -5.86 -0.66
CA LEU A 9 6.03 -5.13 -1.48
C LEU A 9 4.64 -5.08 -0.83
N LEU A 10 4.20 -6.16 -0.17
CA LEU A 10 2.94 -6.19 0.57
C LEU A 10 2.96 -5.25 1.78
N ILE A 11 4.05 -5.20 2.53
CA ILE A 11 4.18 -4.28 3.66
C ILE A 11 4.13 -2.84 3.17
N VAL A 12 4.84 -2.51 2.08
CA VAL A 12 4.84 -1.17 1.49
C VAL A 12 3.46 -0.81 0.97
N SER A 13 2.74 -1.71 0.31
CA SER A 13 1.40 -1.41 -0.22
C SER A 13 0.38 -1.18 0.90
N VAL A 14 0.45 -1.97 1.98
CA VAL A 14 -0.40 -1.78 3.17
C VAL A 14 -0.07 -0.44 3.85
N LEU A 15 1.21 -0.12 4.04
CA LEU A 15 1.61 1.19 4.57
C LEU A 15 1.09 2.34 3.69
N LEU A 16 1.20 2.20 2.37
CA LEU A 16 0.73 3.22 1.43
C LEU A 16 -0.79 3.39 1.49
N ALA A 17 -1.54 2.30 1.63
CA ALA A 17 -2.99 2.33 1.82
C ALA A 17 -3.38 2.95 3.16
N VAL A 18 -2.71 2.59 4.26
CA VAL A 18 -2.96 3.18 5.59
C VAL A 18 -2.68 4.69 5.58
N VAL A 19 -1.57 5.10 4.97
CA VAL A 19 -1.22 6.53 4.81
C VAL A 19 -2.25 7.26 3.94
N GLY A 20 -2.67 6.67 2.81
CA GLY A 20 -3.72 7.23 1.96
C GLY A 20 -5.06 7.38 2.69
N LEU A 21 -5.42 6.41 3.54
CA LEU A 21 -6.62 6.45 4.36
C LEU A 21 -6.53 7.56 5.43
N ILE A 22 -5.40 7.65 6.12
CA ILE A 22 -5.14 8.72 7.11
C ILE A 22 -5.24 10.09 6.45
N LEU A 23 -4.69 10.26 5.25
CA LEU A 23 -4.79 11.51 4.48
C LEU A 23 -6.24 11.86 4.12
N LEU A 24 -7.06 10.86 3.76
CA LEU A 24 -8.48 11.03 3.46
C LEU A 24 -9.27 11.53 4.68
N PHE A 25 -9.08 10.90 5.84
CA PHE A 25 -9.76 11.29 7.08
C PHE A 25 -9.21 12.59 7.69
N SER A 26 -7.92 12.84 7.54
CA SER A 26 -7.25 14.02 8.09
C SER A 26 -7.34 15.25 7.17
N SER A 27 -7.83 15.08 5.93
CA SER A 27 -7.90 16.16 4.93
C SER A 27 -8.63 17.41 5.44
N ALA A 28 -9.76 17.26 6.14
CA ALA A 28 -10.49 18.39 6.68
C ALA A 28 -9.68 19.19 7.72
N SER A 29 -8.87 18.49 8.54
CA SER A 29 -8.00 19.13 9.55
C SER A 29 -6.80 19.82 8.90
N PHE A 30 -6.21 19.21 7.86
CA PHE A 30 -5.12 19.81 7.09
C PHE A 30 -5.60 21.02 6.30
N GLY A 31 -6.78 20.95 5.69
CA GLY A 31 -7.42 22.07 4.98
C GLY A 31 -7.66 23.26 5.90
N MET A 32 -8.21 23.03 7.10
CA MET A 32 -8.37 24.08 8.11
C MET A 32 -7.03 24.65 8.59
N SER A 33 -6.03 23.81 8.84
CA SER A 33 -4.70 24.26 9.29
C SER A 33 -3.99 25.10 8.23
N LEU A 34 -4.07 24.73 6.96
CA LEU A 34 -3.47 25.47 5.85
C LEU A 34 -4.24 26.75 5.54
N GLY A 35 -5.57 26.69 5.59
CA GLY A 35 -6.42 27.89 5.51
C GLY A 35 -6.06 28.90 6.60
N ASN A 36 -5.91 28.45 7.84
CA ASN A 36 -5.51 29.30 8.96
C ASN A 36 -4.08 29.86 8.79
N SER A 37 -3.15 29.05 8.30
CA SER A 37 -1.79 29.51 8.00
C SER A 37 -1.73 30.52 6.84
N TRP A 38 -2.59 30.36 5.84
CA TRP A 38 -2.75 31.32 4.74
C TRP A 38 -3.37 32.63 5.24
N LEU A 39 -4.38 32.55 6.10
CA LEU A 39 -4.99 33.71 6.75
C LEU A 39 -3.96 34.50 7.57
N MET A 40 -3.13 33.81 8.37
CA MET A 40 -2.03 34.44 9.12
C MET A 40 -0.95 35.08 8.24
N SER A 41 -0.85 34.68 6.98
CA SER A 41 0.10 35.27 6.02
C SER A 41 -0.45 36.53 5.32
N GLN A 42 -1.75 36.82 5.43
CA GLN A 42 -2.30 38.10 4.99
C GLN A 42 -1.91 39.21 5.97
N GLN A 43 -1.48 40.35 5.42
CA GLN A 43 -1.38 41.60 6.16
C GLN A 43 -2.74 41.85 6.83
N ASP A 44 -2.76 41.86 8.15
CA ASP A 44 -3.92 42.01 9.05
C ASP A 44 -4.71 40.75 9.43
N GLY A 45 -4.50 39.59 8.79
CA GLY A 45 -5.26 38.37 9.13
C GLY A 45 -6.76 38.47 8.83
N ILE A 46 -7.13 39.46 8.01
CA ILE A 46 -8.50 39.75 7.61
C ILE A 46 -8.63 39.31 6.14
N ALA A 47 -9.40 38.26 5.92
CA ALA A 47 -9.82 37.84 4.59
C ALA A 47 -11.35 37.87 4.55
N ASP A 48 -11.90 38.19 3.38
CA ASP A 48 -13.31 37.98 3.11
C ASP A 48 -13.63 36.49 3.34
N THR A 49 -14.66 36.18 4.13
CA THR A 49 -15.06 34.81 4.49
C THR A 49 -15.20 33.93 3.24
N SER A 50 -15.63 34.53 2.12
CA SER A 50 -15.75 33.87 0.83
C SER A 50 -14.40 33.41 0.25
N GLN A 51 -13.33 34.22 0.37
CA GLN A 51 -11.98 33.85 -0.08
C GLN A 51 -11.36 32.80 0.83
N PHE A 52 -11.53 32.93 2.16
CA PHE A 52 -11.02 31.94 3.11
C PHE A 52 -11.63 30.56 2.88
N MET A 53 -12.96 30.49 2.70
CA MET A 53 -13.63 29.22 2.41
C MET A 53 -13.18 28.61 1.09
N MET A 54 -13.02 29.41 0.03
CA MET A 54 -12.55 28.94 -1.28
C MET A 54 -11.14 28.35 -1.22
N VAL A 55 -10.21 29.02 -0.52
CA VAL A 55 -8.83 28.54 -0.34
C VAL A 55 -8.80 27.26 0.49
N MET A 56 -9.55 27.22 1.59
CA MET A 56 -9.68 26.05 2.46
C MET A 56 -10.25 24.84 1.71
N GLU A 57 -11.31 25.04 0.92
CA GLU A 57 -11.94 23.99 0.11
C GLU A 57 -11.00 23.47 -0.98
N THR A 58 -10.24 24.36 -1.63
CA THR A 58 -9.24 23.99 -2.65
C THR A 58 -8.14 23.11 -2.05
N TYR A 59 -7.60 23.46 -0.88
CA TYR A 59 -6.60 22.62 -0.22
C TYR A 59 -7.18 21.28 0.25
N THR A 60 -8.36 21.30 0.87
CA THR A 60 -9.04 20.08 1.35
C THR A 60 -9.31 19.11 0.20
N THR A 61 -9.82 19.60 -0.93
CA THR A 61 -10.08 18.78 -2.11
C THR A 61 -8.80 18.21 -2.70
N ALA A 62 -7.70 18.98 -2.76
CA ALA A 62 -6.40 18.47 -3.20
C ALA A 62 -5.88 17.32 -2.32
N PHE A 63 -6.01 17.41 -0.99
CA PHE A 63 -5.62 16.33 -0.08
C PHE A 63 -6.52 15.10 -0.19
N ILE A 64 -7.83 15.28 -0.41
CA ILE A 64 -8.77 14.18 -0.66
C ILE A 64 -8.38 13.45 -1.96
N VAL A 65 -8.12 14.19 -3.04
CA VAL A 65 -7.74 13.62 -4.33
C VAL A 65 -6.40 12.88 -4.22
N ALA A 66 -5.39 13.50 -3.62
CA ALA A 66 -4.08 12.88 -3.44
C ALA A 66 -4.15 11.62 -2.54
N GLY A 67 -4.84 11.72 -1.39
CA GLY A 67 -5.05 10.58 -0.48
C GLY A 67 -5.83 9.45 -1.14
N GLY A 68 -6.85 9.78 -1.94
CA GLY A 68 -7.63 8.82 -2.72
C GLY A 68 -6.78 8.09 -3.78
N ILE A 69 -5.91 8.80 -4.51
CA ILE A 69 -5.00 8.19 -5.48
C ILE A 69 -4.01 7.26 -4.77
N LEU A 70 -3.40 7.69 -3.66
CA LEU A 70 -2.49 6.83 -2.89
C LEU A 70 -3.20 5.58 -2.34
N PHE A 71 -4.41 5.75 -1.81
CA PHE A 71 -5.21 4.66 -1.29
C PHE A 71 -5.59 3.66 -2.39
N ALA A 72 -6.09 4.15 -3.52
CA ALA A 72 -6.47 3.32 -4.67
C ALA A 72 -5.26 2.58 -5.25
N ALA A 73 -4.11 3.25 -5.40
CA ALA A 73 -2.88 2.63 -5.89
C ALA A 73 -2.36 1.56 -4.91
N GLY A 74 -2.36 1.84 -3.61
CA GLY A 74 -1.98 0.87 -2.57
C GLY A 74 -2.89 -0.36 -2.56
N LEU A 75 -4.21 -0.15 -2.66
CA LEU A 75 -5.20 -1.22 -2.71
C LEU A 75 -5.06 -2.06 -3.99
N LEU A 76 -4.89 -1.43 -5.15
CA LEU A 76 -4.65 -2.12 -6.42
C LEU A 76 -3.38 -2.98 -6.36
N MET A 77 -2.28 -2.45 -5.83
CA MET A 77 -1.04 -3.22 -5.65
C MET A 77 -1.25 -4.43 -4.71
N ALA A 78 -1.98 -4.25 -3.60
CA ALA A 78 -2.29 -5.33 -2.68
C ALA A 78 -3.13 -6.43 -3.36
N ILE A 79 -4.16 -6.05 -4.11
CA ILE A 79 -5.03 -6.98 -4.84
C ILE A 79 -4.23 -7.72 -5.93
N LEU A 80 -3.42 -7.03 -6.73
CA LEU A 80 -2.60 -7.65 -7.78
C LEU A 80 -1.58 -8.62 -7.19
N THR A 81 -0.97 -8.27 -6.05
CA THR A 81 -0.02 -9.15 -5.36
C THR A 81 -0.72 -10.39 -4.81
N TYR A 82 -1.90 -10.22 -4.21
CA TYR A 82 -2.73 -11.34 -3.73
C TYR A 82 -3.15 -12.26 -4.88
N PHE A 83 -3.63 -11.69 -5.99
CA PHE A 83 -4.06 -12.45 -7.16
C PHE A 83 -2.90 -13.19 -7.82
N THR A 84 -1.73 -12.54 -7.92
CA THR A 84 -0.50 -13.17 -8.42
C THR A 84 -0.07 -14.31 -7.50
N ALA A 85 -0.13 -14.13 -6.17
CA ALA A 85 0.17 -15.19 -5.21
C ALA A 85 -0.81 -16.37 -5.30
N LEU A 86 -2.09 -16.09 -5.57
CA LEU A 86 -3.12 -17.11 -5.76
C LEU A 86 -2.91 -17.90 -7.07
N VAL A 87 -2.77 -17.21 -8.20
CA VAL A 87 -2.60 -17.82 -9.52
C VAL A 87 -1.26 -18.55 -9.66
N LEU A 88 -0.20 -18.04 -9.02
CA LEU A 88 1.12 -18.68 -9.04
C LEU A 88 1.29 -19.72 -7.91
N GLY A 89 0.42 -19.69 -6.90
CA GLY A 89 0.38 -20.63 -5.78
C GLY A 89 0.04 -22.07 -6.20
N ASP A 90 -0.63 -22.26 -7.34
CA ASP A 90 -0.94 -23.58 -7.90
C ASP A 90 0.26 -24.30 -8.52
N LYS A 91 1.41 -23.63 -8.71
CA LYS A 91 2.61 -24.27 -9.28
C LYS A 91 3.55 -24.90 -8.24
N LYS A 92 3.04 -25.28 -7.06
CA LYS A 92 3.86 -25.95 -6.03
C LYS A 92 3.25 -27.24 -5.47
N THR A 93 2.40 -27.90 -6.24
CA THR A 93 2.05 -29.31 -6.05
C THR A 93 2.19 -30.10 -7.34
N GLU A 94 3.33 -29.96 -8.02
CA GLU A 94 3.86 -31.04 -8.83
C GLU A 94 5.30 -31.25 -8.41
N VAL A 95 5.48 -32.14 -7.42
CA VAL A 95 6.65 -33.02 -7.44
C VAL A 95 6.12 -34.36 -7.96
N PRO A 96 6.22 -34.65 -9.26
CA PRO A 96 6.08 -36.01 -9.76
C PRO A 96 7.47 -36.65 -9.91
N SER A 97 7.57 -37.81 -9.28
CA SER A 97 8.36 -38.98 -9.66
C SER A 97 9.82 -39.12 -9.22
N GLU A 98 9.99 -40.22 -8.50
CA GLU A 98 10.94 -41.31 -8.77
C GLU A 98 12.37 -41.26 -8.22
N GLY A 99 12.69 -42.36 -7.53
CA GLY A 99 13.99 -43.01 -7.67
C GLY A 99 14.95 -42.79 -6.52
N THR A 100 14.72 -43.45 -5.39
CA THR A 100 15.85 -43.89 -4.55
C THR A 100 15.68 -45.37 -4.19
N ASP A 101 15.47 -46.16 -5.25
CA ASP A 101 15.92 -47.55 -5.41
C ASP A 101 17.46 -47.61 -5.44
N SER A 102 18.10 -47.07 -4.39
CA SER A 102 19.56 -47.14 -4.21
C SER A 102 19.94 -47.42 -2.76
N LYS A 103 18.97 -47.87 -1.96
CA LYS A 103 19.19 -48.40 -0.61
C LYS A 103 19.27 -49.94 -0.58
N GLU A 104 18.90 -50.61 -1.67
CA GLU A 104 19.00 -52.08 -1.79
C GLU A 104 20.34 -52.59 -2.32
N LEU A 105 21.26 -51.74 -2.79
CA LEU A 105 22.52 -52.18 -3.42
C LEU A 105 23.76 -52.07 -2.53
N LEU A 106 23.64 -51.64 -1.26
CA LEU A 106 24.77 -51.56 -0.32
C LEU A 106 24.53 -52.25 1.04
N ALA A 107 23.41 -52.96 1.21
CA ALA A 107 23.04 -53.56 2.50
C ALA A 107 23.23 -55.09 2.58
N ASP A 108 23.52 -55.79 1.49
CA ASP A 108 23.56 -57.28 1.48
C ASP A 108 24.97 -57.88 1.33
N ASP A 109 26.03 -57.06 1.33
CA ASP A 109 27.43 -57.55 1.41
C ASP A 109 28.00 -57.50 2.85
N PHE A 110 27.13 -57.19 3.83
CA PHE A 110 27.49 -57.16 5.26
C PHE A 110 26.33 -57.62 6.14
N ASN A 111 25.89 -58.89 6.03
CA ASN A 111 25.47 -59.71 7.19
C ASN A 111 25.29 -61.19 6.85
#